data_AF-A0A3P8INA3-F1
#
_entry.id   AF-A0A3P8INA3-F1
#
_cell.length_a   1.000
_cell.length_b   1.000
_cell.length_c   1.000
_cell.angle_alpha   90.00
_cell.angle_beta   90.00
_cell.angle_gamma   90.00
#
_symmetry.space_group_name_H-M   'P 1'
#
loop_
_entity.id
_entity.type
_entity.pdbx_description
1 polymer ?
#
loop_
_entity_poly.entity_id
_entity_poly.type
_entity_poly.pdbx_seq_one_letter_code
_entity_poly.pdbx_strand_id
1 'polypeptide(L)'
;MKNVCIILVVYILFQFIFSIVAVQLFQGKFFYCNDLSKLTKEDCQGYFFSYDDGLVPVVKARVWSSRDFHYDNVITAMLTLFTVTTGEGWPG
;
A
#
# COMPACT_ATOMS: atom_id res chain seq x y z
N MET A 1 -16.99 15.89 -26.40
CA MET A 1 -15.97 14.81 -26.29
C MET A 1 -14.54 15.35 -26.32
N LYS A 2 -14.11 16.12 -27.34
CA LYS A 2 -12.71 16.60 -27.49
C LYS A 2 -12.13 17.28 -26.24
N ASN A 3 -12.87 18.17 -25.58
CA ASN A 3 -12.40 18.85 -24.37
C ASN A 3 -12.25 17.89 -23.17
N VAL A 4 -13.15 16.91 -23.05
CA VAL A 4 -13.08 15.90 -21.99
C VAL A 4 -11.84 15.03 -22.18
N CYS A 5 -11.53 14.63 -23.42
CA CYS A 5 -10.30 13.88 -23.72
C CYS A 5 -9.03 14.67 -23.35
N ILE A 6 -8.99 15.97 -23.62
CA ILE A 6 -7.85 16.83 -23.24
C ILE A 6 -7.70 16.88 -21.71
N ILE A 7 -8.80 17.07 -20.98
CA ILE A 7 -8.79 17.10 -19.50
C ILE A 7 -8.28 15.75 -18.95
N LEU A 8 -8.74 14.62 -19.49
CA LEU A 8 -8.29 13.29 -19.08
C LEU A 8 -6.80 13.07 -19.33
N VAL A 9 -6.27 13.51 -20.48
CA VAL A 9 -4.84 13.42 -20.79
C VAL A 9 -4.02 14.23 -19.79
N VAL A 10 -4.43 15.47 -19.51
CA VAL A 10 -3.76 16.31 -18.52
C VAL A 10 -3.79 15.65 -17.14
N TYR A 11 -4.93 15.11 -16.71
CA TYR A 11 -5.06 14.38 -15.44
C TYR A 11 -4.10 13.17 -15.36
N ILE A 12 -4.04 12.34 -16.41
CA ILE A 12 -3.14 11.17 -16.45
C ILE A 12 -1.67 11.59 -16.40
N LEU A 13 -1.29 12.68 -17.09
CA LEU A 13 0.07 13.20 -17.04
C LEU A 13 0.47 13.68 -15.64
N PHE A 14 -0.43 14.41 -14.96
CA PHE A 14 -0.20 14.81 -13.56
C PHE A 14 -0.10 13.59 -12.63
N GLN A 15 -1.00 12.61 -12.78
CA GLN A 15 -0.95 11.35 -12.04
C GLN A 15 0.37 10.60 -12.23
N PHE A 16 0.90 10.57 -13.46
CA PHE A 16 2.17 9.94 -13.76
C PHE A 16 3.36 10.65 -13.09
N ILE A 17 3.40 11.99 -13.14
CA ILE A 17 4.45 12.78 -12.46
C ILE A 17 4.41 12.53 -10.95
N PHE A 18 3.23 12.60 -10.32
CA PHE A 18 3.09 12.32 -8.89
C PHE A 18 3.44 10.89 -8.54
N SER A 19 3.11 9.92 -9.40
CA SER A 19 3.50 8.52 -9.21
C SER A 19 5.02 8.36 -9.16
N ILE A 20 5.77 8.99 -10.07
CA ILE A 20 7.25 8.95 -10.05
C ILE A 20 7.79 9.55 -8.75
N VAL A 21 7.28 10.72 -8.33
CA VAL A 21 7.69 11.38 -7.09
C VAL A 21 7.39 10.48 -5.88
N ALA A 22 6.21 9.88 -5.84
CA ALA A 22 5.80 9.01 -4.75
C ALA A 22 6.67 7.75 -4.66
N VAL A 23 7.03 7.13 -5.80
CA VAL A 23 7.98 6.01 -5.82
C VAL A 23 9.33 6.43 -5.22
N GLN A 24 9.87 7.58 -5.61
CA GLN A 24 11.15 8.06 -5.07
C GLN A 24 11.12 8.29 -3.55
N LEU A 25 9.99 8.76 -3.02
CA LEU A 25 9.86 9.06 -1.59
C LEU A 25 9.49 7.83 -0.74
N PHE A 26 8.67 6.93 -1.27
CA PHE A 26 7.94 5.94 -0.49
C PHE A 26 8.19 4.49 -0.91
N GLN A 27 9.01 4.23 -1.93
CA GLN A 27 9.41 2.88 -2.28
C GLN A 27 10.03 2.16 -1.08
N GLY A 28 9.55 0.95 -0.82
CA GLY A 28 9.99 0.10 0.29
C GLY A 28 9.43 0.49 1.66
N LYS A 29 8.61 1.54 1.76
CA LYS A 29 8.12 2.05 3.06
C LYS A 29 6.78 1.44 3.51
N PHE A 30 6.02 0.84 2.59
CA PHE A 30 4.66 0.35 2.82
C PHE A 30 4.60 -1.16 3.09
N PHE A 31 5.63 -1.69 3.75
CA PHE A 31 5.66 -3.07 4.21
C PHE A 31 5.18 -3.18 5.67
N TYR A 32 4.66 -4.34 6.04
CA TYR A 32 4.22 -4.63 7.40
C TYR A 32 4.43 -6.11 7.75
N CYS A 33 4.48 -6.37 9.06
CA CYS A 33 4.40 -7.72 9.60
C CYS A 33 2.95 -8.01 9.97
N ASN A 34 2.48 -9.24 9.74
CA ASN A 34 1.18 -9.69 10.27
C ASN A 34 1.14 -9.78 11.82
N ASP A 35 2.29 -9.72 12.49
CA ASP A 35 2.41 -9.52 13.95
C ASP A 35 2.69 -8.04 14.25
N LEU A 36 1.68 -7.33 14.80
CA LEU A 36 1.74 -5.89 15.10
C LEU A 36 2.83 -5.51 16.12
N SER A 37 3.36 -6.48 16.88
CA SER A 37 4.46 -6.21 17.80
C SER A 37 5.81 -6.03 17.09
N LYS A 38 5.90 -6.36 15.79
CA LYS A 38 7.13 -6.30 15.00
C LYS A 38 7.04 -5.23 13.92
N LEU A 39 8.02 -4.33 13.92
CA LEU A 39 8.07 -3.18 12.99
C LEU A 39 9.10 -3.33 11.88
N THR A 40 10.03 -4.26 12.01
CA THR A 40 11.14 -4.47 11.08
C THR A 40 11.05 -5.85 10.43
N LYS A 41 11.66 -5.99 9.26
CA LYS A 41 11.69 -7.27 8.53
C LYS A 41 12.52 -8.31 9.28
N GLU A 42 13.57 -7.86 9.94
CA GLU A 42 14.50 -8.66 10.74
C GLU A 42 13.80 -9.27 11.96
N ASP A 43 12.90 -8.51 12.60
CA ASP A 43 12.13 -8.99 13.74
C ASP A 43 10.88 -9.81 13.34
N CYS A 44 10.42 -9.68 12.09
CA CYS A 44 9.26 -10.40 11.55
C CYS A 44 9.60 -11.84 11.11
N GLN A 45 10.11 -12.65 12.04
CA GLN A 45 10.54 -14.03 11.79
C GLN A 45 9.95 -15.01 12.82
N GLY A 46 9.78 -16.28 12.44
CA GLY A 46 9.25 -17.32 13.32
C GLY A 46 7.72 -17.29 13.45
N TYR A 47 7.20 -17.53 14.66
CA TYR A 47 5.76 -17.69 14.92
C TYR A 47 5.27 -16.79 16.04
N PHE A 48 3.97 -16.48 16.03
CA PHE A 48 3.28 -15.71 17.08
C PHE A 48 1.91 -16.32 17.39
N PHE A 49 1.33 -15.96 18.53
CA PHE A 49 -0.02 -16.33 18.92
C PHE A 49 -1.01 -15.26 18.43
N SER A 50 -1.94 -15.66 17.57
CA SER A 50 -3.06 -14.83 17.10
C SER A 50 -4.32 -15.21 17.85
N TYR A 51 -5.09 -14.19 18.24
CA TYR A 51 -6.39 -14.31 18.92
C TYR A 51 -7.54 -13.84 18.02
N ASP A 52 -7.28 -13.68 16.70
CA ASP A 52 -8.26 -13.14 15.75
C ASP A 52 -9.49 -14.06 15.59
N ASP A 53 -9.29 -15.36 15.80
CA ASP A 53 -10.30 -16.41 15.60
C ASP A 53 -11.00 -16.84 16.92
N GLY A 54 -10.81 -16.09 18.02
CA GLY A 54 -11.51 -16.29 19.30
C GLY A 54 -10.60 -16.35 20.54
N LEU A 55 -11.10 -16.96 21.62
CA LEU A 55 -10.41 -17.01 22.92
C LEU A 55 -9.22 -17.98 22.96
N VAL A 56 -9.16 -18.95 22.03
CA VAL A 56 -8.07 -19.93 21.96
C VAL A 56 -6.98 -19.39 21.03
N PRO A 57 -5.74 -19.19 21.52
CA PRO A 57 -4.66 -18.69 20.67
C PRO A 57 -4.30 -19.73 19.60
N VAL A 58 -4.21 -19.26 18.36
CA VAL A 58 -3.70 -20.05 17.24
C VAL A 58 -2.27 -19.61 16.92
N VAL A 59 -1.38 -20.57 16.74
CA VAL A 59 0.00 -20.29 16.30
C VAL A 59 -0.01 -19.99 14.80
N LYS A 60 0.39 -18.76 14.42
CA LYS A 60 0.53 -18.33 13.03
C LYS A 60 1.99 -18.00 12.73
N ALA A 61 2.43 -18.28 11.51
CA ALA A 61 3.75 -17.87 11.04
C ALA A 61 3.79 -16.36 10.82
N ARG A 62 4.92 -15.71 11.19
CA ARG A 62 5.15 -14.31 10.85
C ARG A 62 5.41 -14.17 9.36
N VAL A 63 4.74 -13.20 8.74
CA VAL A 63 4.84 -12.90 7.32
C VAL A 63 5.07 -11.41 7.15
N TRP A 64 6.12 -11.08 6.40
CA TRP A 64 6.44 -9.71 6.00
C TRP A 64 5.89 -9.49 4.58
N SER A 65 4.92 -8.61 4.45
CA SER A 65 4.20 -8.37 3.19
C SER A 65 4.09 -6.88 2.88
N SER A 66 3.97 -6.54 1.59
CA SER A 66 3.57 -5.21 1.16
C SER A 66 2.07 -5.01 1.39
N ARG A 67 1.65 -3.78 1.68
CA ARG A 67 0.22 -3.40 1.66
C ARG A 67 -0.32 -3.43 0.23
N ASP A 68 -1.62 -3.64 0.07
CA ASP A 68 -2.28 -3.67 -1.25
C ASP A 68 -2.10 -2.35 -2.02
N PHE A 69 -2.15 -1.22 -1.31
CA PHE A 69 -1.83 0.10 -1.85
C PHE A 69 -0.46 0.55 -1.37
N HIS A 70 0.47 0.64 -2.31
CA HIS A 70 1.89 0.92 -2.05
C HIS A 70 2.57 1.59 -3.26
N TYR A 71 3.71 2.22 -3.00
CA TYR A 71 4.44 3.06 -3.95
C TYR A 71 5.76 2.43 -4.43
N ASP A 72 5.83 1.10 -4.56
CA ASP A 72 7.10 0.44 -4.92
C ASP A 72 7.43 0.49 -6.42
N ASN A 73 6.42 0.71 -7.27
CA ASN A 73 6.60 0.94 -8.69
C ASN A 73 5.53 1.90 -9.23
N VAL A 74 5.74 2.40 -10.44
CA VAL A 74 4.89 3.44 -11.06
C VAL A 74 3.44 2.98 -11.22
N ILE A 75 3.21 1.72 -11.58
CA ILE A 75 1.86 1.20 -11.83
C ILE A 75 1.07 1.14 -10.52
N THR A 76 1.65 0.57 -9.45
CA THR A 76 0.98 0.48 -8.15
C THR A 76 0.81 1.84 -7.49
N ALA A 77 1.77 2.75 -7.69
CA ALA A 77 1.66 4.14 -7.25
C ALA A 77 0.53 4.90 -7.96
N MET A 78 0.33 4.69 -9.27
CA MET A 78 -0.80 5.29 -10.00
C MET A 78 -2.15 4.75 -9.48
N LEU A 79 -2.26 3.44 -9.23
CA LEU A 79 -3.46 2.84 -8.63
C LEU A 79 -3.73 3.41 -7.23
N THR A 80 -2.69 3.52 -6.41
CA THR A 80 -2.80 4.09 -5.05
C THR A 80 -3.24 5.56 -5.10
N LEU A 81 -2.66 6.37 -5.99
CA LEU A 81 -3.06 7.77 -6.16
C LEU A 81 -4.49 7.90 -6.69
N PHE A 82 -4.93 7.00 -7.57
CA PHE A 82 -6.31 6.97 -8.05
C PHE A 82 -7.28 6.75 -6.87
N THR A 83 -7.05 5.73 -6.05
CA THR A 83 -7.82 5.43 -4.84
C THR A 83 -7.90 6.64 -3.90
N VAL A 84 -6.76 7.29 -3.62
CA VAL A 84 -6.70 8.52 -2.80
C VAL A 84 -7.51 9.66 -3.43
N THR A 85 -7.45 9.86 -4.74
CA THR A 85 -8.24 10.92 -5.40
C THR A 85 -9.75 10.66 -5.39
N THR A 86 -10.17 9.40 -5.37
CA THR A 86 -11.60 9.04 -5.23
C THR A 86 -12.09 9.05 -3.80
N GLY A 87 -11.18 9.08 -2.82
CA GLY A 87 -11.50 9.02 -1.39
C GLY A 87 -11.97 7.65 -0.91
N GLU A 88 -11.99 6.63 -1.76
CA GLU A 88 -12.31 5.27 -1.36
C GLU A 88 -11.15 4.70 -0.52
N GLY A 89 -11.39 4.37 0.75
CA GLY A 89 -10.35 3.83 1.63
C GLY A 89 -9.36 4.85 2.21
N TRP A 90 -9.67 6.16 2.15
CA TRP A 90 -8.91 7.22 2.81
C TRP A 90 -9.80 8.06 3.77
N PRO A 91 -9.44 8.26 5.05
CA PRO A 91 -8.31 7.70 5.78
C PRO A 91 -8.69 6.30 6.30
N GLY A 92 -7.95 5.28 5.89
CA GLY A 92 -8.05 3.95 6.52
C GLY A 92 -7.68 3.98 8.00
#